data_AF-A0A183NQQ7-F1
#
_entry.id   AF-A0A183NQQ7-F1
#
_cell.length_a   1.000
_cell.length_b   1.000
_cell.length_c   1.000
_cell.angle_alpha   90.00
_cell.angle_beta   90.00
_cell.angle_gamma   90.00
#
_symmetry.space_group_name_H-M   'P 1'
#
loop_
_entity.id
_entity.type
_entity.pdbx_description
1 polymer ?
#
loop_
_entity_poly.entity_id
_entity_poly.type
_entity_poly.pdbx_seq_one_letter_code
_entity_poly.pdbx_strand_id
1 'polypeptide(L)'
;MQLDDLDFADDLALLSQTQQQMQEKTTSVEEASAAVGLNIHKGKSRILRYNTACTNPVTLDGEALGDVETFTYLGSIIHEH
;
A
#
# COMPACT_ATOMS: atom_id res chain seq x y z
N MET A 1 10.44 4.15 -10.24
CA MET A 1 10.05 2.74 -10.08
C MET A 1 9.34 2.31 -11.34
N GLN A 2 9.57 1.09 -11.81
CA GLN A 2 8.84 0.48 -12.93
C GLN A 2 7.79 -0.45 -12.30
N LEU A 3 6.53 -0.36 -12.75
CA LEU A 3 5.44 -1.18 -12.23
C LEU A 3 5.38 -2.45 -13.09
N ASP A 4 5.93 -3.55 -12.58
CA ASP A 4 6.09 -4.80 -13.34
C ASP A 4 4.88 -5.75 -13.27
N ASP A 5 3.78 -5.36 -12.61
CA ASP A 5 2.66 -6.27 -12.25
C ASP A 5 1.27 -5.83 -12.80
N LEU A 6 1.23 -4.89 -13.75
CA LEU A 6 -0.05 -4.27 -14.19
C LEU A 6 -0.93 -5.17 -15.10
N ASP A 7 -0.47 -6.37 -15.47
CA ASP A 7 -1.16 -7.24 -16.44
C ASP A 7 -2.04 -8.34 -15.81
N PHE A 8 -2.12 -8.49 -14.46
CA PHE A 8 -2.87 -9.63 -13.87
C PHE A 8 -3.77 -9.33 -12.65
N ALA A 9 -3.76 -8.15 -12.04
CA ALA A 9 -4.75 -7.76 -11.03
C ALA A 9 -4.87 -6.23 -10.89
N ASP A 10 -6.07 -5.72 -10.58
CA ASP A 10 -6.28 -4.31 -10.17
C ASP A 10 -5.65 -3.98 -8.80
N ASP A 11 -5.05 -4.97 -8.12
CA ASP A 11 -4.51 -4.87 -6.76
C ASP A 11 -2.97 -4.81 -6.78
N LEU A 12 -2.40 -3.82 -6.10
CA LEU A 12 -0.94 -3.65 -5.95
C LEU A 12 -0.54 -3.88 -4.49
N ALA A 13 0.50 -4.70 -4.27
CA ALA A 13 1.11 -4.91 -2.95
C ALA A 13 2.56 -4.43 -2.92
N LEU A 14 2.92 -3.61 -1.94
CA LEU A 14 4.28 -3.09 -1.77
C LEU A 14 4.80 -3.37 -0.36
N LEU A 15 5.99 -3.97 -0.29
CA LEU A 15 6.69 -4.22 0.98
C LEU A 15 7.70 -3.10 1.25
N SER A 16 7.81 -2.69 2.52
CA SER A 16 8.78 -1.70 3.00
C SER A 16 9.29 -2.08 4.38
N GLN A 17 10.52 -1.68 4.70
CA GLN A 17 11.15 -1.98 5.99
C GLN A 17 10.89 -0.88 7.03
N THR A 18 10.67 0.35 6.57
CA THR A 18 10.41 1.50 7.44
C THR A 18 9.11 2.18 7.06
N GLN A 19 8.52 2.89 8.02
CA GLN A 19 7.32 3.68 7.75
C GLN A 19 7.57 4.82 6.76
N GLN A 20 8.74 5.45 6.82
CA GLN A 20 9.09 6.51 5.86
C GLN A 20 9.08 5.95 4.42
N GLN A 21 9.63 4.76 4.21
CA GLN A 21 9.56 4.09 2.91
C GLN A 21 8.12 3.75 2.50
N MET A 22 7.24 3.37 3.45
CA MET A 22 5.82 3.17 3.12
C MET A 22 5.17 4.45 2.62
N GLN A 23 5.43 5.58 3.28
CA GLN A 23 4.89 6.87 2.85
C GLN A 23 5.45 7.29 1.48
N GLU A 24 6.77 7.20 1.29
CA GLU A 24 7.43 7.50 0.02
C GLU A 24 6.87 6.65 -1.13
N LYS A 25 6.65 5.35 -0.90
CA LYS A 25 6.04 4.46 -1.90
C LYS A 25 4.57 4.81 -2.17
N THR A 26 3.79 5.12 -1.14
CA THR A 26 2.37 5.50 -1.31
C THR A 26 2.25 6.74 -2.17
N THR A 27 3.03 7.78 -1.87
CA THR A 27 3.08 9.01 -2.66
C THR A 27 3.59 8.74 -4.08
N SER A 28 4.63 7.92 -4.24
CA SER A 28 5.15 7.58 -5.57
C SER A 28 4.15 6.82 -6.43
N VAL A 29 3.36 5.91 -5.84
CA VAL A 29 2.30 5.18 -6.56
C VAL A 29 1.14 6.11 -6.92
N GLU A 30 0.77 7.02 -6.02
CA GLU A 30 -0.25 8.05 -6.27
C GLU A 30 0.12 8.93 -7.48
N GLU A 31 1.33 9.48 -7.48
CA GLU A 31 1.83 10.29 -8.59
C GLU A 31 1.92 9.50 -9.90
N ALA A 32 2.45 8.27 -9.84
CA ALA A 32 2.57 7.41 -11.02
C ALA A 32 1.18 7.03 -11.58
N SER A 33 0.22 6.72 -10.72
CA SER A 33 -1.16 6.39 -11.11
C SER A 33 -1.83 7.60 -11.76
N ALA A 34 -1.72 8.78 -11.16
CA ALA A 34 -2.25 10.02 -11.71
C ALA A 34 -1.64 10.34 -13.10
N ALA A 35 -0.33 10.12 -13.26
CA ALA A 35 0.36 10.34 -14.54
C ALA A 35 -0.16 9.46 -15.68
N VAL A 36 -0.68 8.27 -15.38
CA VAL A 36 -1.29 7.36 -16.36
C VAL A 36 -2.82 7.38 -16.35
N GLY A 37 -3.44 8.29 -15.59
CA GLY A 37 -4.90 8.43 -15.52
C GLY A 37 -5.61 7.33 -14.71
N LEU A 38 -4.88 6.61 -13.86
CA LEU A 38 -5.43 5.62 -12.93
C LEU A 38 -5.80 6.28 -11.59
N ASN A 39 -6.87 5.79 -10.99
CA ASN A 39 -7.34 6.24 -9.68
C ASN A 39 -7.08 5.19 -8.62
N ILE A 40 -6.45 5.58 -7.52
CA ILE A 40 -6.27 4.69 -6.37
C ILE A 40 -7.53 4.71 -5.51
N HIS A 41 -8.09 3.54 -5.24
CA HIS A 41 -9.27 3.42 -4.42
C HIS A 41 -8.93 3.49 -2.92
N LYS A 42 -8.88 4.71 -2.37
CA LYS A 42 -8.52 4.99 -0.96
C LYS A 42 -9.22 4.08 0.06
N GLY A 43 -10.53 3.86 -0.12
CA GLY A 43 -11.32 3.01 0.79
C GLY A 43 -10.95 1.51 0.79
N LYS A 44 -10.20 1.03 -0.21
CA LYS A 44 -9.70 -0.35 -0.33
C LYS A 44 -8.21 -0.45 0.03
N SER A 45 -7.48 0.67 -0.02
CA SER A 45 -6.08 0.72 0.43
C SER A 45 -5.99 0.43 1.92
N ARG A 46 -5.12 -0.52 2.27
CA ARG A 46 -4.89 -0.99 3.64
C ARG A 46 -3.41 -1.22 3.86
N ILE A 47 -2.99 -1.14 5.11
CA ILE A 47 -1.61 -1.41 5.52
C ILE A 47 -1.61 -2.58 6.48
N LEU A 48 -0.81 -3.59 6.18
CA LEU A 48 -0.44 -4.60 7.16
C LEU A 48 0.91 -4.20 7.76
N ARG A 49 0.93 -3.99 9.07
CA ARG A 49 2.17 -3.86 9.83
C ARG A 49 2.57 -5.23 10.34
N TYR A 50 3.87 -5.51 10.30
CA TYR A 50 4.43 -6.74 10.83
C TYR A 50 5.62 -6.38 11.71
N ASN A 51 5.60 -6.82 12.97
CA ASN A 51 6.67 -6.59 13.96
C ASN A 51 7.00 -5.11 14.25
N THR A 52 6.08 -4.18 14.00
CA THR A 52 6.34 -2.75 14.23
C THR A 52 5.14 -2.05 14.86
N ALA A 53 5.32 -1.62 16.11
CA ALA A 53 4.41 -0.68 16.75
C ALA A 53 4.85 0.72 16.35
N CYS A 54 4.25 1.28 15.31
CA CYS A 54 4.57 2.62 14.88
C CYS A 54 3.26 3.42 14.79
N THR A 55 3.24 4.61 15.37
CA THR A 55 1.99 5.34 15.67
C THR A 55 1.63 6.35 14.59
N ASN A 56 2.59 6.72 13.74
CA ASN A 56 2.28 7.65 12.67
C ASN A 56 1.37 6.94 11.67
N PRO A 57 0.38 7.64 11.09
CA PRO A 57 -0.39 7.13 9.97
C PRO A 57 0.43 7.25 8.68
N VAL A 58 0.21 6.33 7.74
CA VAL A 58 0.55 6.57 6.34
C VAL A 58 -0.67 7.19 5.69
N THR A 59 -0.45 8.18 4.83
CA THR A 59 -1.52 8.96 4.19
C THR A 59 -1.48 8.83 2.69
N LEU A 60 -2.67 8.83 2.08
CA LEU A 60 -2.90 8.85 0.64
C LEU A 60 -3.85 10.03 0.35
N ASP A 61 -3.41 11.01 -0.42
CA ASP A 61 -4.14 12.28 -0.63
C ASP A 61 -4.64 12.92 0.69
N GLY A 62 -3.79 12.89 1.73
CA GLY A 62 -4.11 13.39 3.07
C GLY A 62 -5.06 12.52 3.91
N GLU A 63 -5.61 11.43 3.37
CA GLU A 63 -6.43 10.47 4.11
C GLU A 63 -5.55 9.39 4.75
N ALA A 64 -5.71 9.14 6.05
CA ALA A 64 -4.98 8.08 6.73
C ALA A 64 -5.45 6.70 6.28
N LEU A 65 -4.51 5.85 5.87
CA LEU A 65 -4.79 4.47 5.50
C LEU A 65 -5.02 3.61 6.76
N GLY A 66 -6.02 2.74 6.70
CA GLY A 66 -6.35 1.84 7.80
C GLY A 66 -5.35 0.68 7.91
N ASP A 67 -4.93 0.38 9.14
CA ASP A 67 -4.19 -0.84 9.46
C ASP A 67 -5.13 -2.05 9.44
N VAL A 68 -4.61 -3.20 8.97
CA VAL A 68 -5.29 -4.50 8.99
C VAL A 68 -4.40 -5.55 9.64
N GLU A 69 -5.01 -6.55 10.27
CA GLU A 69 -4.29 -7.68 10.86
C GLU A 69 -3.92 -8.75 9.82
N THR A 70 -4.66 -8.81 8.71
CA THR A 70 -4.46 -9.79 7.64
C THR A 70 -4.45 -9.13 6.27
N PHE A 71 -3.58 -9.62 5.40
CA PHE A 71 -3.47 -9.20 4.01
C PHE A 71 -3.55 -10.44 3.11
N THR A 72 -4.43 -10.42 2.12
CA THR A 72 -4.55 -11.53 1.16
C THR A 72 -4.09 -11.05 -0.21
N TYR A 73 -3.08 -11.71 -0.77
CA TYR A 73 -2.60 -11.44 -2.13
C TYR A 73 -2.51 -12.74 -2.91
N LEU A 74 -3.22 -12.82 -4.04
CA LEU A 74 -3.24 -13.99 -4.93
C LEU A 74 -3.49 -15.33 -4.18
N GLY A 75 -4.39 -15.31 -3.20
CA GLY A 75 -4.73 -16.48 -2.38
C GLY A 75 -3.74 -16.81 -1.25
N SER A 76 -2.62 -16.07 -1.14
CA SER A 76 -1.71 -16.14 0.01
C SER A 76 -2.17 -15.20 1.10
N ILE A 77 -2.28 -15.70 2.33
CA ILE A 77 -2.65 -14.91 3.51
C ILE A 77 -1.39 -14.60 4.31
N ILE A 78 -1.17 -13.32 4.57
CA ILE A 78 -0.14 -12.79 5.47
C ILE A 78 -0.87 -12.25 6.69
N HIS A 79 -0.40 -12.61 7.89
CA HIS A 79 -0.99 -12.18 9.16
C HIS A 79 0.13 -11.76 10.13
N GLU A 80 -0.15 -10.79 10.99
CA GLU A 80 0.69 -10.48 12.15
C GLU A 80 0.61 -11.62 13.20
N HIS A 81 1.73 -12.01 13.81
CA HIS A 81 1.77 -13.09 14.81
C HIS A 81 1.44 -12.59 16.21
#